data_AF-A0AA96QRD0-F1
#
_entry.id   AF-A0AA96QRD0-F1
#
_cell.length_a   1.000
_cell.length_b   1.000
_cell.length_c   1.000
_cell.angle_alpha   90.00
_cell.angle_beta   90.00
_cell.angle_gamma   90.00
#
_symmetry.space_group_name_H-M   'P 1'
#
loop_
_entity.id
_entity.type
_entity.pdbx_description
1 polymer ?
#
loop_
_entity_poly.entity_id
_entity_poly.type
_entity_poly.pdbx_seq_one_letter_code
_entity_poly.pdbx_strand_id
1 'polypeptide(L)'
;MADHQPFPAGARRGERPAAVSACPSCGDLAGRGYPECRFCAELVDQAWLRDWQALLAAEQLSEGGSGERELAELVLDDDEIGRFSWTCTDWAMTLVRCSHCASEPATGPLDCVRCSMAEATRWSWDHSGTPHVITPEDHALRVARAVLRAPHRHRSVVASTWRLLIPFLLVGELATTGQVQRVRAHVLAGHYEELAACATHVQLTGLPELYWRRDESHRGDHQVRLDHPPPPRRAEDDQVPTEA
;
A
#
# COMPACT_ATOMS: atom_id res chain seq x y z
N MET A 1 24.39 0.11 32.08
CA MET A 1 23.93 1.41 31.57
C MET A 1 22.61 1.12 30.90
N ALA A 2 21.51 1.75 31.35
CA ALA A 2 20.20 1.42 30.81
C ALA A 2 20.17 1.74 29.32
N ASP A 3 19.92 0.73 28.49
CA ASP A 3 19.65 0.83 27.05
C ASP A 3 18.37 1.66 26.88
N HIS A 4 18.51 3.00 26.86
CA HIS A 4 17.45 3.88 26.45
C HIS A 4 17.32 3.82 24.94
N GLN A 5 16.64 2.79 24.48
CA GLN A 5 16.02 2.72 23.17
C GLN A 5 15.20 4.01 22.95
N PRO A 6 15.58 4.90 22.00
CA PRO A 6 14.94 6.20 21.86
C PRO A 6 13.51 6.10 21.29
N PHE A 7 13.18 5.04 20.54
CA PHE A 7 11.89 4.88 19.86
C PHE A 7 11.17 3.57 20.27
N PRO A 8 9.83 3.55 20.35
CA PRO A 8 9.07 2.33 20.64
C PRO A 8 9.23 1.26 19.53
N ALA A 9 8.72 0.04 19.75
CA ALA A 9 8.67 -0.98 18.71
C ALA A 9 7.91 -0.49 17.46
N GLY A 10 8.41 -0.81 16.26
CA GLY A 10 7.93 -0.21 15.01
C GLY A 10 8.35 1.25 14.80
N ALA A 11 9.16 1.83 15.71
CA ALA A 11 9.73 3.17 15.68
C ALA A 11 8.72 4.31 15.44
N ARG A 12 7.48 4.15 15.90
CA ARG A 12 6.41 5.15 15.76
C ARG A 12 5.78 5.47 17.11
N ARG A 13 5.74 6.74 17.51
CA ARG A 13 5.10 7.17 18.78
C ARG A 13 3.60 7.45 18.61
N GLY A 14 3.17 7.82 17.40
CA GLY A 14 1.78 8.16 17.12
C GLY A 14 0.83 6.98 17.32
N GLU A 15 -0.20 7.17 18.15
CA GLU A 15 -1.31 6.21 18.27
C GLU A 15 -2.09 6.07 16.97
N ARG A 16 -2.62 4.87 16.71
CA ARG A 16 -3.56 4.63 15.60
C ARG A 16 -4.96 5.09 16.00
N PRO A 17 -5.78 5.59 15.06
CA PRO A 17 -7.20 5.76 15.29
C PRO A 17 -7.83 4.43 15.75
N ALA A 18 -8.79 4.50 16.68
CA ALA A 18 -9.41 3.32 17.26
C ALA A 18 -10.36 2.59 16.30
N ALA A 19 -10.90 3.30 15.30
CA ALA A 19 -11.86 2.75 14.35
C ALA A 19 -11.82 3.52 13.02
N VAL A 20 -12.25 2.82 11.96
CA VAL A 20 -12.46 3.43 10.65
C VAL A 20 -13.67 4.36 10.76
N SER A 21 -13.56 5.54 10.17
CA SER A 21 -14.62 6.55 10.15
C SER A 21 -14.81 7.11 8.75
N ALA A 22 -15.98 7.70 8.50
CA ALA A 22 -16.19 8.47 7.28
C ALA A 22 -15.44 9.82 7.37
N CYS A 23 -14.88 10.25 6.24
CA CYS A 23 -14.25 11.55 6.11
C CYS A 23 -15.34 12.63 6.05
N PRO A 24 -15.31 13.64 6.93
CA PRO A 24 -16.29 14.73 6.89
C PRO A 24 -16.16 15.64 5.66
N SER A 25 -15.03 15.56 4.93
CA SER A 25 -14.76 16.41 3.77
C SER A 25 -15.10 15.75 2.44
N CYS A 26 -14.71 14.48 2.23
CA CYS A 26 -14.93 13.79 0.95
C CYS A 26 -16.00 12.69 0.99
N GLY A 27 -16.56 12.36 2.18
CA GLY A 27 -17.60 11.34 2.33
C GLY A 27 -17.11 9.89 2.29
N ASP A 28 -15.96 9.62 1.67
CA ASP A 28 -15.30 8.30 1.71
C ASP A 28 -14.80 7.91 3.10
N LEU A 29 -14.37 6.66 3.29
CA LEU A 29 -13.61 6.26 4.47
C LEU A 29 -12.36 7.14 4.64
N ALA A 30 -12.14 7.64 5.86
CA ALA A 30 -11.04 8.54 6.18
C ALA A 30 -9.68 7.91 5.85
N GLY A 31 -8.82 8.68 5.18
CA GLY A 31 -7.56 8.21 4.60
C GLY A 31 -7.66 7.85 3.12
N ARG A 32 -8.82 7.41 2.61
CA ARG A 32 -9.00 7.04 1.18
C ARG A 32 -8.73 8.22 0.25
N GLY A 33 -9.08 9.43 0.67
CA GLY A 33 -8.87 10.64 -0.11
C GLY A 33 -7.41 11.14 -0.17
N TYR A 34 -6.44 10.42 0.40
CA TYR A 34 -5.04 10.86 0.46
C TYR A 34 -4.36 10.85 -0.93
N PRO A 35 -3.58 11.89 -1.29
CA PRO A 35 -3.31 13.12 -0.55
C PRO A 35 -4.25 14.29 -0.88
N GLU A 36 -5.18 14.15 -1.81
CA GLU A 36 -5.94 15.27 -2.40
C GLU A 36 -6.99 15.86 -1.44
N CYS A 37 -7.59 15.04 -0.57
CA CYS A 37 -8.51 15.49 0.46
C CYS A 37 -7.73 15.89 1.71
N ARG A 38 -7.76 17.19 2.06
CA ARG A 38 -7.03 17.75 3.22
C ARG A 38 -7.23 16.97 4.52
N PHE A 39 -8.47 16.61 4.86
CA PHE A 39 -8.74 15.84 6.08
C PHE A 39 -8.08 14.45 6.04
N CYS A 40 -8.10 13.78 4.88
CA CYS A 40 -7.45 12.48 4.71
C CYS A 40 -5.92 12.63 4.74
N ALA A 41 -5.38 13.70 4.16
CA ALA A 41 -3.98 14.07 4.23
C ALA A 41 -3.52 14.22 5.68
N GLU A 42 -4.17 15.09 6.44
CA GLU A 42 -3.86 15.34 7.85
C GLU A 42 -3.98 14.07 8.70
N LEU A 43 -5.01 13.24 8.50
CA LEU A 43 -5.17 11.98 9.24
C LEU A 43 -4.03 10.99 8.97
N VAL A 44 -3.66 10.79 7.71
CA VAL A 44 -2.58 9.85 7.35
C VAL A 44 -1.23 10.37 7.83
N ASP A 45 -0.97 11.67 7.63
CA ASP A 45 0.30 12.30 7.96
C ASP A 45 0.49 12.51 9.48
N GLN A 46 -0.58 12.46 10.29
CA GLN A 46 -0.53 12.70 11.74
C GLN A 46 0.50 11.83 12.47
N ALA A 47 0.64 10.56 12.08
CA ALA A 47 1.60 9.66 12.70
C ALA A 47 3.05 10.12 12.47
N TRP A 48 3.37 10.56 11.25
CA TRP A 48 4.68 11.09 10.92
C TRP A 48 4.92 12.44 11.59
N LEU A 49 3.93 13.34 11.54
CA LEU A 49 4.03 14.67 12.12
C LEU A 49 4.28 14.62 13.63
N ARG A 50 3.61 13.73 14.37
CA ARG A 50 3.82 13.58 15.83
C ARG A 50 5.25 13.17 16.17
N ASP A 51 5.82 12.23 15.42
CA ASP A 51 7.20 11.78 15.64
C ASP A 51 8.19 12.89 15.30
N TRP A 52 7.94 13.64 14.22
CA TRP A 52 8.72 14.81 13.85
C TRP A 52 8.67 15.92 14.91
N GLN A 53 7.48 16.26 15.40
CA GLN A 53 7.31 17.25 16.48
C GLN A 53 8.01 16.84 17.76
N ALA A 54 8.02 15.54 18.10
CA ALA A 54 8.78 15.03 19.23
C ALA A 54 10.30 15.18 19.04
N LEU A 55 10.80 14.98 17.81
CA LEU A 55 12.20 15.21 17.47
C LEU A 55 12.56 16.71 17.56
N LEU A 56 11.74 17.60 16.99
CA LEU A 56 11.94 19.05 17.11
C LEU A 56 11.99 19.50 18.58
N ALA A 57 11.09 18.98 19.42
CA ALA A 57 11.08 19.31 20.84
C ALA A 57 12.34 18.82 21.57
N ALA A 58 12.85 17.63 21.22
CA ALA A 58 14.09 17.09 21.78
C ALA A 58 15.32 17.94 21.38
N GLU A 59 15.35 18.41 20.14
CA GLU A 59 16.40 19.31 19.61
C GLU A 59 16.18 20.79 19.97
N GLN A 60 15.10 21.12 20.69
CA GLN A 60 14.74 22.48 21.11
C GLN A 60 14.52 23.44 19.92
N LEU A 61 13.96 22.92 18.83
CA LEU A 61 13.67 23.65 17.59
C LEU A 61 12.17 23.99 17.48
N SER A 62 11.87 25.01 16.68
CA SER A 62 10.50 25.43 16.35
C SER A 62 10.08 24.95 14.96
N GLU A 63 8.82 24.52 14.84
CA GLU A 63 8.20 24.19 13.56
C GLU A 63 8.17 25.42 12.64
N GLY A 64 8.52 25.23 11.36
CA GLY A 64 8.63 26.28 10.35
C GLY A 64 9.88 27.17 10.45
N GLY A 65 10.75 26.95 11.44
CA GLY A 65 12.01 27.68 11.61
C GLY A 65 13.12 27.21 10.66
N SER A 66 14.21 27.98 10.53
CA SER A 66 15.38 27.57 9.73
C SER A 66 16.01 26.27 10.25
N GLY A 67 16.05 26.10 11.57
CA GLY A 67 16.59 24.89 12.19
C GLY A 67 15.81 23.61 11.87
N GLU A 68 14.50 23.70 11.58
CA GLU A 68 13.72 22.52 11.14
C GLU A 68 14.23 22.00 9.80
N ARG A 69 14.55 22.91 8.87
CA ARG A 69 15.08 22.53 7.56
C ARG A 69 16.48 21.92 7.67
N GLU A 70 17.35 22.54 8.46
CA GLU A 70 18.71 22.02 8.72
C GLU A 70 18.65 20.63 9.37
N LEU A 71 17.73 20.41 10.30
CA LEU A 71 17.48 19.10 10.89
C LEU A 71 16.97 18.10 9.84
N ALA A 72 16.06 18.50 8.95
CA ALA A 72 15.56 17.61 7.90
C ALA A 72 16.67 17.20 6.92
N GLU A 73 17.57 18.13 6.57
CA GLU A 73 18.76 17.83 5.77
C GLU A 73 19.70 16.87 6.52
N LEU A 74 19.98 17.13 7.80
CA LEU A 74 20.77 16.23 8.66
C LEU A 74 20.18 14.81 8.72
N VAL A 75 18.87 14.68 8.93
CA VAL A 75 18.19 13.37 9.00
C VAL A 75 18.33 12.57 7.71
N LEU A 76 18.40 13.23 6.55
CA LEU A 76 18.51 12.57 5.25
C LEU A 76 19.95 12.29 4.81
N ASP A 77 20.90 13.08 5.32
CA ASP A 77 22.33 12.90 5.07
C ASP A 77 23.00 11.96 6.09
N ASP A 78 22.25 11.52 7.12
CA ASP A 78 22.76 10.61 8.14
C ASP A 78 22.92 9.17 7.60
N ASP A 79 24.15 8.66 7.64
CA ASP A 79 24.49 7.30 7.21
C ASP A 79 24.15 6.22 8.27
N GLU A 80 23.87 6.62 9.52
CA GLU A 80 23.52 5.71 10.62
C GLU A 80 22.03 5.35 10.58
N ILE A 81 21.70 4.28 9.85
CA ILE A 81 20.34 3.76 9.77
C ILE A 81 19.81 3.40 11.16
N GLY A 82 18.68 3.99 11.53
CA GLY A 82 18.02 3.75 12.82
C GLY A 82 18.31 4.82 13.89
N ARG A 83 19.24 5.74 13.65
CA ARG A 83 19.44 6.91 14.53
C ARG A 83 18.19 7.77 14.66
N PHE A 84 17.47 7.94 13.54
CA PHE A 84 16.14 8.53 13.50
C PHE A 84 15.09 7.47 13.16
N SER A 85 13.86 7.67 13.63
CA SER A 85 12.75 6.80 13.22
C SER A 85 12.48 6.94 11.72
N TRP A 86 12.00 5.87 11.09
CA TRP A 86 11.60 5.92 9.67
C TRP A 86 10.48 6.95 9.42
N THR A 87 9.64 7.24 10.42
CA THR A 87 8.64 8.32 10.35
C THR A 87 9.30 9.69 10.25
N CYS A 88 10.36 9.96 11.03
CA CYS A 88 11.12 11.19 10.91
C CYS A 88 11.87 11.28 9.57
N THR A 89 12.48 10.18 9.10
CA THR A 89 13.13 10.13 7.79
C THR A 89 12.14 10.44 6.66
N ASP A 90 10.98 9.77 6.64
CA ASP A 90 9.95 9.98 5.62
C ASP A 90 9.31 11.38 5.71
N TRP A 91 9.27 11.99 6.90
CA TRP A 91 8.80 13.37 7.08
C TRP A 91 9.84 14.38 6.60
N ALA A 92 11.12 14.17 6.90
CA ALA A 92 12.20 15.03 6.41
C ALA A 92 12.19 15.12 4.86
N MET A 93 11.84 14.03 4.18
CA MET A 93 11.66 14.02 2.72
C MET A 93 10.55 14.97 2.23
N THR A 94 9.56 15.36 3.05
CA THR A 94 8.52 16.33 2.64
C THR A 94 8.98 17.78 2.83
N LEU A 95 9.94 18.00 3.73
CA LEU A 95 10.45 19.32 4.11
C LEU A 95 11.58 19.82 3.20
N VAL A 96 12.40 18.90 2.67
CA VAL A 96 13.47 19.25 1.74
C VAL A 96 13.01 19.24 0.28
N ARG A 97 13.85 19.78 -0.62
CA ARG A 97 13.61 19.78 -2.07
C ARG A 97 14.77 19.07 -2.76
N CYS A 98 14.44 18.20 -3.70
CA CYS A 98 15.42 17.48 -4.50
C CYS A 98 16.29 18.49 -5.27
N SER A 99 17.60 18.39 -5.12
CA SER A 99 18.57 19.28 -5.78
C SER A 99 18.56 19.20 -7.31
N HIS A 100 17.89 18.22 -7.91
CA HIS A 100 17.79 18.06 -9.35
C HIS A 100 16.45 18.47 -9.95
N CYS A 101 15.33 17.97 -9.41
CA CYS A 101 14.00 18.22 -9.96
C CYS A 101 13.13 19.17 -9.12
N ALA A 102 13.65 19.68 -8.01
CA ALA A 102 12.96 20.54 -7.05
C ALA A 102 11.67 19.96 -6.41
N SER A 103 11.24 18.74 -6.74
CA SER A 103 10.17 18.04 -6.03
C SER A 103 10.64 17.56 -4.65
N GLU A 104 9.71 17.16 -3.78
CA GLU A 104 10.07 16.36 -2.60
C GLU A 104 10.82 15.09 -3.05
N PRO A 105 11.93 14.71 -2.41
CA PRO A 105 12.59 13.44 -2.68
C PRO A 105 11.62 12.26 -2.80
N ALA A 106 11.90 11.37 -3.76
CA ALA A 106 11.06 10.24 -4.17
C ALA A 106 9.70 10.57 -4.83
N THR A 107 9.31 11.85 -4.94
CA THR A 107 8.03 12.25 -5.61
C THR A 107 8.21 12.83 -7.01
N GLY A 108 9.45 13.13 -7.42
CA GLY A 108 9.74 13.79 -8.70
C GLY A 108 9.44 12.94 -9.95
N PRO A 109 9.80 13.46 -11.14
CA PRO A 109 9.66 12.76 -12.42
C PRO A 109 10.34 11.39 -12.44
N LEU A 110 9.81 10.45 -13.24
CA LEU A 110 10.27 9.04 -13.30
C LEU A 110 11.77 8.90 -13.60
N ASP A 111 12.32 9.80 -14.43
CA ASP A 111 13.71 9.85 -14.87
C ASP A 111 14.65 10.60 -13.90
N CYS A 112 14.14 11.19 -12.82
CA CYS A 112 14.97 11.84 -11.82
C CYS A 112 15.73 10.81 -10.97
N VAL A 113 17.02 10.62 -11.28
CA VAL A 113 17.91 9.68 -10.58
C VAL A 113 17.99 9.96 -9.08
N ARG A 114 18.06 11.23 -8.66
CA ARG A 114 18.10 11.61 -7.23
C ARG A 114 16.84 11.18 -6.47
N CYS A 115 15.66 11.29 -7.10
CA CYS A 115 14.43 10.80 -6.50
C CYS A 115 14.40 9.27 -6.43
N SER A 116 14.91 8.57 -7.45
CA SER A 116 15.02 7.11 -7.44
C SER A 116 15.99 6.61 -6.36
N MET A 117 17.11 7.31 -6.14
CA MET A 117 18.05 7.01 -5.05
C MET A 117 17.40 7.23 -3.69
N ALA A 118 16.74 8.37 -3.48
CA ALA A 118 16.05 8.67 -2.23
C ALA A 118 14.95 7.64 -1.92
N GLU A 119 14.23 7.16 -2.94
CA GLU A 119 13.26 6.07 -2.81
C GLU A 119 13.94 4.74 -2.42
N ALA A 120 15.09 4.40 -3.00
CA ALA A 120 15.82 3.19 -2.62
C ALA A 120 16.35 3.27 -1.18
N THR A 121 16.96 4.40 -0.80
CA THR A 121 17.50 4.63 0.55
C THR A 121 16.42 4.64 1.63
N ARG A 122 15.22 5.15 1.32
CA ARG A 122 14.06 5.12 2.22
C ARG A 122 13.85 3.72 2.82
N TRP A 123 13.94 2.68 1.99
CA TRP A 123 13.65 1.31 2.41
C TRP A 123 14.79 0.64 3.18
N SER A 124 15.97 1.25 3.28
CA SER A 124 17.09 0.70 4.06
C SER A 124 16.76 0.49 5.54
N TRP A 125 15.86 1.32 6.10
CA TRP A 125 15.37 1.16 7.47
C TRP A 125 14.70 -0.20 7.71
N ASP A 126 13.97 -0.72 6.72
CA ASP A 126 13.23 -1.99 6.84
C ASP A 126 14.16 -3.21 6.98
N HIS A 127 15.45 -3.06 6.63
CA HIS A 127 16.44 -4.13 6.66
C HIS A 127 17.52 -3.93 7.72
N SER A 128 17.85 -2.68 8.05
CA SER A 128 19.02 -2.34 8.88
C SER A 128 18.70 -1.44 10.07
N GLY A 129 17.44 -1.00 10.22
CA GLY A 129 17.00 -0.20 11.37
C GLY A 129 17.09 -0.97 12.69
N THR A 130 17.76 -0.39 13.69
CA THR A 130 17.77 -0.87 15.07
C THR A 130 16.96 0.10 15.96
N PRO A 131 16.36 -0.30 17.10
CA PRO A 131 16.47 -1.59 17.80
C PRO A 131 15.37 -2.65 17.55
N HIS A 132 14.38 -2.44 16.67
CA HIS A 132 13.39 -3.48 16.30
C HIS A 132 13.01 -3.42 14.82
N VAL A 133 12.66 -4.57 14.24
CA VAL A 133 12.15 -4.70 12.87
C VAL A 133 10.83 -3.93 12.75
N ILE A 134 10.64 -3.21 11.64
CA ILE A 134 9.35 -2.59 11.30
C ILE A 134 8.23 -3.64 11.43
N THR A 135 7.13 -3.30 12.10
CA THR A 135 6.00 -4.22 12.16
C THR A 135 5.39 -4.38 10.75
N PRO A 136 4.83 -5.54 10.39
CA PRO A 136 4.16 -5.71 9.09
C PRO A 136 3.08 -4.66 8.83
N GLU A 137 2.34 -4.26 9.87
CA GLU A 137 1.31 -3.23 9.83
C GLU A 137 1.88 -1.83 9.55
N ASP A 138 3.00 -1.47 10.18
CA ASP A 138 3.67 -0.19 9.95
C ASP A 138 4.32 -0.16 8.57
N HIS A 139 4.95 -1.26 8.14
CA HIS A 139 5.51 -1.38 6.79
C HIS A 139 4.44 -1.21 5.71
N ALA A 140 3.30 -1.88 5.84
CA ALA A 140 2.20 -1.74 4.90
C ALA A 140 1.65 -0.30 4.86
N LEU A 141 1.52 0.36 6.02
CA LEU A 141 1.10 1.77 6.09
C LEU A 141 2.13 2.70 5.45
N ARG A 142 3.42 2.46 5.68
CA ARG A 142 4.54 3.19 5.08
C ARG A 142 4.53 3.07 3.55
N VAL A 143 4.39 1.85 3.03
CA VAL A 143 4.25 1.59 1.59
C VAL A 143 3.03 2.29 1.01
N ALA A 144 1.87 2.19 1.67
CA ALA A 144 0.65 2.85 1.20
C ALA A 144 0.85 4.36 1.06
N ARG A 145 1.40 5.03 2.08
CA ARG A 145 1.69 6.46 2.04
C ARG A 145 2.70 6.81 0.94
N ALA A 146 3.81 6.08 0.85
CA ALA A 146 4.84 6.31 -0.16
C ALA A 146 4.27 6.24 -1.59
N VAL A 147 3.48 5.19 -1.87
CA VAL A 147 2.83 5.03 -3.18
C VAL A 147 1.84 6.15 -3.45
N LEU A 148 0.99 6.51 -2.47
CA LEU A 148 -0.05 7.50 -2.69
C LEU A 148 0.48 8.94 -2.74
N ARG A 149 1.66 9.24 -2.19
CA ARG A 149 2.33 10.55 -2.40
C ARG A 149 2.88 10.73 -3.81
N ALA A 150 3.26 9.64 -4.48
CA ALA A 150 3.85 9.68 -5.82
C ALA A 150 3.17 8.68 -6.77
N PRO A 151 1.84 8.75 -6.95
CA PRO A 151 1.07 7.71 -7.63
C PRO A 151 1.48 7.54 -9.10
N HIS A 152 1.98 8.59 -9.75
CA HIS A 152 2.52 8.56 -11.11
C HIS A 152 3.79 7.71 -11.26
N ARG A 153 4.48 7.40 -10.16
CA ARG A 153 5.64 6.49 -10.15
C ARG A 153 5.26 5.01 -10.07
N HIS A 154 3.97 4.72 -9.91
CA HIS A 154 3.46 3.36 -9.77
C HIS A 154 2.41 3.06 -10.85
N ARG A 155 2.14 1.78 -11.08
CA ARG A 155 0.99 1.39 -11.92
C ARG A 155 -0.28 1.86 -11.24
N SER A 156 -1.24 2.42 -11.99
CA SER A 156 -2.52 2.93 -11.46
C SER A 156 -3.23 1.92 -10.56
N VAL A 157 -3.26 0.64 -10.96
CA VAL A 157 -3.85 -0.46 -10.16
C VAL A 157 -3.23 -0.59 -8.77
N VAL A 158 -1.93 -0.32 -8.62
CA VAL A 158 -1.22 -0.40 -7.32
C VAL A 158 -1.63 0.78 -6.45
N ALA A 159 -1.62 2.01 -7.00
CA ALA A 159 -2.07 3.19 -6.26
C ALA A 159 -3.54 3.07 -5.83
N SER A 160 -4.43 2.65 -6.74
CA SER A 160 -5.84 2.38 -6.42
C SER A 160 -6.01 1.31 -5.35
N THR A 161 -5.22 0.22 -5.38
CA THR A 161 -5.26 -0.82 -4.34
C THR A 161 -4.88 -0.26 -2.97
N TRP A 162 -3.80 0.52 -2.88
CA TRP A 162 -3.41 1.14 -1.61
C TRP A 162 -4.41 2.19 -1.14
N ARG A 163 -5.04 2.92 -2.06
CA ARG A 163 -6.13 3.85 -1.74
C ARG A 163 -7.31 3.13 -1.10
N LEU A 164 -7.59 1.89 -1.50
CA LEU A 164 -8.63 1.07 -0.88
C LEU A 164 -8.25 0.55 0.52
N LEU A 165 -6.97 0.24 0.73
CA LEU A 165 -6.48 -0.39 1.97
C LEU A 165 -6.12 0.61 3.06
N ILE A 166 -5.70 1.83 2.72
CA ILE A 166 -5.17 2.79 3.70
C ILE A 166 -6.11 3.11 4.88
N PRO A 167 -7.45 3.20 4.74
CA PRO A 167 -8.33 3.43 5.89
C PRO A 167 -8.22 2.33 6.97
N PHE A 168 -8.05 1.07 6.54
CA PHE A 168 -7.94 -0.09 7.41
C PHE A 168 -6.52 -0.22 7.99
N LEU A 169 -5.51 0.10 7.19
CA LEU A 169 -4.12 0.17 7.68
C LEU A 169 -3.98 1.21 8.79
N LEU A 170 -4.64 2.37 8.68
CA LEU A 170 -4.58 3.40 9.73
C LEU A 170 -5.01 2.88 11.10
N VAL A 171 -5.98 1.95 11.16
CA VAL A 171 -6.49 1.39 12.42
C VAL A 171 -5.82 0.09 12.86
N GLY A 172 -4.85 -0.43 12.10
CA GLY A 172 -4.14 -1.66 12.47
C GLY A 172 -4.55 -2.92 11.71
N GLU A 173 -5.49 -2.84 10.78
CA GLU A 173 -5.96 -4.01 10.04
C GLU A 173 -5.05 -4.29 8.84
N LEU A 174 -4.36 -5.44 8.88
CA LEU A 174 -3.43 -5.87 7.84
C LEU A 174 -4.05 -6.92 6.93
N ALA A 175 -4.05 -6.62 5.62
CA ALA A 175 -4.36 -7.60 4.60
C ALA A 175 -3.13 -8.49 4.33
N THR A 176 -3.35 -9.80 4.27
CA THR A 176 -2.36 -10.76 3.79
C THR A 176 -1.99 -10.49 2.32
N THR A 177 -0.82 -10.97 1.89
CA THR A 177 -0.40 -10.87 0.49
C THR A 177 -1.45 -11.42 -0.49
N GLY A 178 -2.07 -12.55 -0.17
CA GLY A 178 -3.14 -13.13 -0.99
C GLY A 178 -4.36 -12.23 -1.10
N GLN A 179 -4.78 -11.60 0.01
CA GLN A 179 -5.88 -10.62 0.01
C GLN A 179 -5.53 -9.39 -0.83
N VAL A 180 -4.32 -8.83 -0.71
CA VAL A 180 -3.88 -7.69 -1.51
C VAL A 180 -3.89 -8.02 -3.01
N GLN A 181 -3.41 -9.21 -3.40
CA GLN A 181 -3.44 -9.63 -4.80
C GLN A 181 -4.88 -9.82 -5.33
N ARG A 182 -5.80 -10.33 -4.50
CA ARG A 182 -7.22 -10.42 -4.86
C ARG A 182 -7.83 -9.04 -5.05
N VAL A 183 -7.67 -8.11 -4.10
CA VAL A 183 -8.16 -6.73 -4.24
C VAL A 183 -7.60 -6.10 -5.52
N ARG A 184 -6.29 -6.24 -5.76
CA ARG A 184 -5.65 -5.73 -6.98
C ARG A 184 -6.23 -6.34 -8.25
N ALA A 185 -6.56 -7.63 -8.26
CA ALA A 185 -7.19 -8.28 -9.39
C ALA A 185 -8.60 -7.71 -9.67
N HIS A 186 -9.38 -7.43 -8.63
CA HIS A 186 -10.69 -6.76 -8.77
C HIS A 186 -10.56 -5.32 -9.29
N VAL A 187 -9.57 -4.56 -8.82
CA VAL A 187 -9.28 -3.23 -9.37
C VAL A 187 -8.94 -3.33 -10.87
N LEU A 188 -8.10 -4.30 -11.25
CA LEU A 188 -7.75 -4.53 -12.66
C LEU A 188 -8.96 -4.92 -13.52
N ALA A 189 -9.93 -5.62 -12.92
CA ALA A 189 -11.20 -5.99 -13.56
C ALA A 189 -12.21 -4.82 -13.67
N GLY A 190 -11.89 -3.64 -13.14
CA GLY A 190 -12.76 -2.46 -13.19
C GLY A 190 -13.77 -2.37 -12.04
N HIS A 191 -13.67 -3.22 -11.02
CA HIS A 191 -14.62 -3.24 -9.89
C HIS A 191 -14.30 -2.22 -8.78
N TYR A 192 -13.63 -1.11 -9.10
CA TYR A 192 -13.14 -0.17 -8.08
C TYR A 192 -14.27 0.41 -7.21
N GLU A 193 -15.39 0.82 -7.82
CA GLU A 193 -16.52 1.41 -7.09
C GLU A 193 -17.14 0.41 -6.09
N GLU A 194 -17.27 -0.86 -6.46
CA GLU A 194 -17.75 -1.92 -5.57
C GLU A 194 -16.80 -2.14 -4.38
N LEU A 195 -15.49 -2.09 -4.63
CA LEU A 195 -14.46 -2.16 -3.58
C LEU A 195 -14.50 -0.93 -2.68
N ALA A 196 -14.72 0.26 -3.24
CA ALA A 196 -14.78 1.51 -2.49
C ALA A 196 -16.00 1.56 -1.56
N ALA A 197 -17.10 0.92 -1.94
CA ALA A 197 -18.31 0.77 -1.13
C ALA A 197 -18.14 -0.18 0.08
N CYS A 198 -17.07 -0.99 0.14
CA CYS A 198 -16.79 -1.83 1.29
C CYS A 198 -16.45 -0.98 2.52
N ALA A 199 -17.25 -1.10 3.58
CA ALA A 199 -17.10 -0.31 4.82
C ALA A 199 -16.15 -0.95 5.84
N THR A 200 -15.81 -2.23 5.67
CA THR A 200 -14.98 -3.00 6.61
C THR A 200 -13.85 -3.73 5.87
N HIS A 201 -12.74 -3.98 6.57
CA HIS A 201 -11.63 -4.76 6.03
C HIS A 201 -12.06 -6.19 5.65
N VAL A 202 -12.96 -6.80 6.42
CA VAL A 202 -13.51 -8.12 6.14
C VAL A 202 -14.28 -8.14 4.81
N GLN A 203 -15.11 -7.12 4.53
CA GLN A 203 -15.80 -7.02 3.24
C GLN A 203 -14.82 -6.84 2.09
N LEU A 204 -13.84 -5.93 2.23
CA LEU A 204 -12.87 -5.64 1.18
C LEU A 204 -12.00 -6.85 0.84
N THR A 205 -11.58 -7.61 1.85
CA THR A 205 -10.62 -8.72 1.69
C THR A 205 -11.25 -10.10 1.57
N GLY A 206 -12.54 -10.22 1.90
CA GLY A 206 -13.35 -11.43 1.81
C GLY A 206 -13.93 -11.70 0.42
N LEU A 207 -13.56 -10.91 -0.59
CA LEU A 207 -14.05 -11.07 -1.96
C LEU A 207 -13.57 -12.39 -2.57
N PRO A 208 -14.44 -13.06 -3.35
CA PRO A 208 -14.10 -14.31 -3.99
C PRO A 208 -13.02 -14.10 -5.05
N GLU A 209 -12.24 -15.13 -5.33
CA GLU A 209 -11.33 -15.09 -6.47
C GLU A 209 -12.12 -14.97 -7.78
N LEU A 210 -11.64 -14.07 -8.64
CA LEU A 210 -12.13 -13.91 -10.00
C LEU A 210 -11.93 -15.20 -10.78
N TYR A 211 -12.90 -15.56 -11.62
CA TYR A 211 -12.98 -16.88 -12.23
C TYR A 211 -11.74 -17.26 -13.06
N TRP A 212 -11.05 -16.29 -13.66
CA TRP A 212 -9.84 -16.51 -14.46
C TRP A 212 -8.55 -16.58 -13.64
N ARG A 213 -8.64 -16.39 -12.33
CA ARG A 213 -7.53 -16.55 -11.37
C ARG A 213 -7.68 -17.78 -10.49
N ARG A 214 -8.84 -18.44 -10.51
CA ARG A 214 -9.06 -19.69 -9.81
C ARG A 214 -8.17 -20.76 -10.44
N ASP A 215 -7.37 -21.40 -9.62
CA ASP A 215 -6.54 -22.51 -10.07
C ASP A 215 -7.45 -23.64 -10.55
N GLU A 216 -7.28 -24.10 -11.79
CA GLU A 216 -8.11 -25.17 -12.37
C GLU A 216 -7.88 -26.52 -11.65
N SER A 217 -6.84 -26.61 -10.83
CA SER A 217 -6.54 -27.73 -9.94
C SER A 217 -7.60 -28.00 -8.86
N HIS A 218 -8.48 -27.03 -8.56
CA HIS A 218 -9.66 -27.22 -7.71
C HIS A 218 -10.97 -27.40 -8.49
N ARG A 219 -10.90 -27.53 -9.83
CA ARG A 219 -12.07 -27.78 -10.70
C ARG A 219 -12.43 -29.28 -10.78
N GLY A 220 -12.03 -30.08 -9.81
CA GLY A 220 -12.33 -31.51 -9.74
C GLY A 220 -13.07 -31.87 -8.46
N ASP A 221 -14.38 -31.59 -8.40
CA ASP A 221 -15.28 -32.44 -7.60
C ASP A 221 -16.78 -32.28 -7.90
N HIS A 222 -17.19 -31.33 -8.73
CA HIS A 222 -18.60 -31.25 -9.17
C HIS A 222 -18.73 -30.97 -10.67
N GLN A 223 -18.29 -31.93 -11.50
CA GLN A 223 -19.02 -32.20 -12.74
C GLN A 223 -19.88 -33.43 -12.50
N VAL A 224 -21.16 -33.20 -12.22
CA VAL A 224 -22.18 -34.22 -12.47
C VAL A 224 -22.14 -34.47 -13.96
N ARG A 225 -21.50 -35.58 -14.33
CA ARG A 225 -21.47 -36.14 -15.67
C ARG A 225 -22.93 -36.45 -16.04
N LEU A 226 -23.54 -35.59 -16.85
CA LEU A 226 -24.74 -35.96 -17.57
C LEU A 226 -24.29 -36.98 -18.62
N ASP A 227 -24.40 -38.27 -18.28
CA ASP A 227 -24.24 -39.37 -19.22
C ASP A 227 -25.29 -39.22 -20.33
N HIS A 228 -24.91 -38.59 -21.44
CA HIS A 228 -25.60 -38.78 -22.70
C HIS A 228 -25.08 -40.08 -23.33
N PRO A 229 -25.94 -41.09 -23.53
CA PRO A 229 -25.53 -42.27 -24.28
C PRO A 229 -25.18 -41.86 -25.72
N PRO A 230 -24.14 -42.46 -26.32
CA PRO A 230 -23.78 -42.16 -27.70
C PRO A 230 -24.93 -42.52 -28.65
N PRO A 231 -25.16 -41.73 -29.72
CA PRO A 231 -26.21 -42.02 -30.67
C PRO A 231 -25.95 -43.35 -31.38
N PRO A 232 -27.01 -44.12 -31.70
CA PRO A 232 -26.86 -45.42 -32.35
C PRO A 232 -26.25 -45.25 -33.75
N ARG A 233 -25.24 -46.08 -34.05
CA ARG A 233 -24.66 -46.20 -35.39
C ARG A 233 -25.75 -46.70 -36.34
N ARG A 234 -26.01 -45.96 -37.41
CA ARG A 234 -26.89 -46.43 -38.49
C ARG A 234 -26.26 -47.67 -39.12
N ALA A 235 -27.08 -48.70 -39.27
CA ALA A 235 -26.75 -49.91 -40.00
C ALA A 235 -26.40 -49.56 -41.46
N GLU A 236 -25.32 -50.17 -41.94
CA GLU A 236 -25.06 -50.33 -43.37
C GLU A 236 -26.22 -51.13 -43.96
N ASP A 237 -26.92 -50.57 -44.94
CA ASP A 237 -27.79 -51.33 -45.83
C ASP A 237 -27.16 -51.36 -47.22
N ASP A 238 -27.16 -52.58 -47.74
CA ASP A 238 -26.52 -53.08 -48.93
C ASP A 238 -26.92 -52.41 -50.26
N GLN A 239 -25.92 -52.35 -51.13
CA GLN A 239 -25.95 -52.64 -52.57
C GLN A 239 -27.29 -52.87 -53.26
N VAL A 240 -27.50 -52.17 -54.40
CA VAL A 240 -28.02 -52.75 -55.66
C VAL A 240 -27.57 -51.88 -56.87
N PRO A 241 -27.59 -52.36 -58.13
CA PRO A 241 -26.41 -52.48 -58.98
C PRO A 241 -26.56 -51.78 -60.36
N THR A 242 -25.66 -52.11 -61.29
CA THR A 242 -25.92 -52.39 -62.73
C THR A 242 -25.14 -51.53 -63.74
N GLU A 243 -24.18 -52.21 -64.37
CA GLU A 243 -23.83 -52.30 -65.81
C GLU A 243 -23.78 -51.02 -66.69
N ALA A 244 -22.60 -50.78 -67.28
CA ALA A 244 -22.31 -51.04 -68.70
C ALA A 244 -20.78 -51.09 -68.94
#